data_AF-A0A661Z004-F1
#
_entry.id   AF-A0A661Z004-F1
#
_cell.length_a   1.000
_cell.length_b   1.000
_cell.length_c   1.000
_cell.angle_alpha   90.00
_cell.angle_beta   90.00
_cell.angle_gamma   90.00
#
_symmetry.space_group_name_H-M   'P 1'
#
loop_
_entity.id
_entity.type
_entity.pdbx_description
1 polymer ?
#
loop_
_entity_poly.entity_id
_entity_poly.type
_entity_poly.pdbx_seq_one_letter_code
_entity_poly.pdbx_strand_id
1 'polypeptide(L)'
;MTKDNTQDQIDKNEDQVDKKLEDKKTSNQDYEIDLGQVFGKIGKGIISMFTSLFDLAKFLFLQIVIFSLFIKKNALKLAIGTAIGLIFGIALQYYSSLDKKYESSMTLSPNFGSTLQLYKSVEMFQSLIDLKNYDALAQKLNISKEDAESLISFEVEPFLSNIEKVKAYQGFLRLADSITETKFPFDDYFENVSVIDYGYHIITVVSRKENVFKQL
;
A
#
# COMPACT_ATOMS: atom_id res chain seq x y z
N MET A 1 -42.08 -31.84 -91.81
CA MET A 1 -41.19 -31.68 -90.64
C MET A 1 -41.91 -32.29 -89.46
N THR A 2 -41.65 -33.57 -89.14
CA THR A 2 -42.24 -34.22 -87.96
C THR A 2 -41.43 -35.45 -87.56
N LYS A 3 -40.69 -35.35 -86.45
CA LYS A 3 -40.43 -36.46 -85.53
C LYS A 3 -40.41 -35.85 -84.13
N ASP A 4 -41.40 -36.25 -83.37
CA ASP A 4 -41.61 -36.03 -81.94
C ASP A 4 -41.77 -37.43 -81.31
N ASN A 5 -41.51 -37.53 -80.02
CA ASN A 5 -42.02 -38.57 -79.14
C ASN A 5 -41.24 -39.91 -79.03
N THR A 6 -39.97 -39.83 -78.66
CA THR A 6 -39.26 -40.93 -77.94
C THR A 6 -38.71 -40.46 -76.59
N GLN A 7 -38.96 -39.20 -76.20
CA GLN A 7 -38.39 -38.57 -75.01
C GLN A 7 -39.31 -38.64 -73.78
N ASP A 8 -40.63 -38.84 -73.94
CA ASP A 8 -41.62 -38.83 -72.84
C ASP A 8 -41.55 -40.06 -71.90
N GLN A 9 -40.73 -41.07 -72.18
CA GLN A 9 -40.57 -42.24 -71.32
C GLN A 9 -39.39 -42.12 -70.32
N ILE A 10 -38.70 -40.97 -70.33
CA ILE A 10 -37.81 -40.55 -69.24
C ILE A 10 -38.62 -40.24 -67.96
N ASP A 11 -39.87 -39.81 -68.05
CA ASP A 11 -40.46 -39.00 -66.97
C ASP A 11 -41.24 -39.75 -65.87
N LYS A 12 -41.12 -41.07 -65.70
CA LYS A 12 -41.89 -41.76 -64.60
C LYS A 12 -41.14 -42.71 -63.69
N ASN A 13 -40.01 -43.26 -64.12
CA ASN A 13 -39.30 -44.26 -63.31
C ASN A 13 -38.03 -43.72 -62.64
N GLU A 14 -37.43 -42.64 -63.12
CA GLU A 14 -36.32 -41.97 -62.39
C GLU A 14 -36.86 -41.05 -61.27
N ASP A 15 -37.98 -40.36 -61.49
CA ASP A 15 -38.65 -39.49 -60.49
C ASP A 15 -39.01 -40.17 -59.16
N GLN A 16 -39.14 -41.50 -59.13
CA GLN A 16 -39.45 -42.24 -57.88
C GLN A 16 -38.21 -42.68 -57.09
N VAL A 17 -37.04 -42.72 -57.72
CA VAL A 17 -35.77 -43.01 -57.04
C VAL A 17 -35.25 -41.74 -56.36
N ASP A 18 -35.47 -40.58 -57.00
CA ASP A 18 -35.10 -39.26 -56.47
C ASP A 18 -35.81 -38.92 -55.14
N LYS A 19 -37.04 -39.40 -54.94
CA LYS A 19 -37.80 -39.08 -53.72
C LYS A 19 -37.37 -39.86 -52.46
N LYS A 20 -36.64 -40.97 -52.60
CA LYS A 20 -36.23 -41.81 -51.45
C LYS A 20 -34.83 -41.50 -50.90
N LEU A 21 -34.08 -40.62 -51.55
CA LEU A 21 -32.76 -40.16 -51.10
C LEU A 21 -32.81 -38.81 -50.35
N GLU A 22 -33.94 -38.10 -50.37
CA GLU A 22 -34.10 -36.80 -49.68
C GLU A 22 -34.34 -36.90 -48.16
N ASP A 23 -34.89 -37.99 -47.63
CA ASP A 23 -35.32 -38.03 -46.21
C ASP A 23 -34.24 -38.45 -45.19
N LYS A 24 -32.99 -38.70 -45.63
CA LYS A 24 -31.88 -39.07 -44.73
C LYS A 24 -30.69 -38.11 -44.78
N LYS A 25 -30.95 -36.81 -44.81
CA LYS A 25 -29.94 -35.78 -44.46
C LYS A 25 -30.53 -34.64 -43.61
N THR A 26 -31.38 -34.98 -42.64
CA THR A 26 -31.67 -34.11 -41.50
C THR A 26 -30.68 -34.42 -40.37
N SER A 27 -29.49 -33.84 -40.46
CA SER A 27 -28.57 -33.53 -39.36
C SER A 27 -27.19 -33.39 -39.97
N ASN A 28 -26.86 -32.17 -40.37
CA ASN A 28 -25.58 -31.54 -40.15
C ASN A 28 -25.74 -30.16 -40.78
N GLN A 29 -26.06 -29.18 -39.94
CA GLN A 29 -25.77 -27.80 -40.31
C GLN A 29 -24.29 -27.79 -40.67
N ASP A 30 -23.98 -27.59 -41.94
CA ASP A 30 -22.62 -27.44 -42.42
C ASP A 30 -22.01 -26.28 -41.65
N TYR A 31 -21.19 -26.63 -40.65
CA TYR A 31 -20.24 -25.78 -39.97
C TYR A 31 -19.10 -25.41 -40.93
N GLU A 32 -19.42 -25.03 -42.17
CA GLU A 32 -18.52 -24.24 -42.97
C GLU A 32 -18.50 -22.86 -42.32
N ILE A 33 -17.60 -22.73 -41.34
CA ILE A 33 -17.12 -21.44 -40.92
C ILE A 33 -16.47 -20.85 -42.17
N ASP A 34 -17.24 -20.07 -42.93
CA ASP A 34 -16.73 -19.31 -44.06
C ASP A 34 -15.67 -18.36 -43.51
N LEU A 35 -14.42 -18.80 -43.66
CA LEU A 35 -13.23 -18.12 -43.18
C LEU A 35 -13.23 -16.67 -43.70
N GLY A 36 -13.74 -16.43 -44.92
CA GLY A 36 -13.88 -15.08 -45.48
C GLY A 36 -14.79 -14.18 -44.66
N GLN A 37 -15.89 -14.70 -44.12
CA GLN A 37 -16.78 -13.94 -43.24
C GLN A 37 -16.18 -13.71 -41.84
N VAL A 38 -15.43 -14.68 -41.32
CA VAL A 38 -14.72 -14.54 -40.04
C VAL A 38 -13.60 -13.49 -40.16
N PHE A 39 -12.77 -13.55 -41.20
CA PHE A 39 -11.74 -12.56 -41.48
C PHE A 39 -12.34 -11.17 -41.75
N GLY A 40 -13.49 -11.09 -42.43
CA GLY A 40 -14.20 -9.82 -42.63
C GLY A 40 -14.73 -9.21 -41.33
N LYS A 41 -15.26 -10.02 -40.41
CA LYS A 41 -15.72 -9.55 -39.09
C LYS A 41 -14.56 -9.12 -38.20
N ILE A 42 -13.44 -9.85 -38.22
CA ILE A 42 -12.21 -9.51 -37.48
C ILE A 42 -11.59 -8.22 -38.04
N GLY A 43 -11.50 -8.09 -39.36
CA GLY A 43 -10.98 -6.88 -40.02
C GLY A 43 -11.80 -5.63 -39.68
N LYS A 44 -13.14 -5.73 -39.67
CA LYS A 44 -14.01 -4.63 -39.23
C LYS A 44 -13.82 -4.27 -37.75
N GLY A 45 -13.60 -5.27 -36.89
CA GLY A 45 -13.31 -5.04 -35.47
C GLY A 45 -11.96 -4.33 -35.24
N ILE A 46 -10.92 -4.72 -35.98
CA ILE A 46 -9.62 -4.04 -35.89
C ILE A 46 -9.74 -2.58 -36.39
N ILE A 47 -10.42 -2.35 -37.51
CA ILE A 47 -10.62 -1.00 -38.05
C ILE A 47 -11.38 -0.13 -37.04
N SER A 48 -12.43 -0.66 -36.38
CA SER A 48 -13.20 0.12 -35.40
C SER A 48 -12.40 0.45 -34.13
N MET A 49 -11.47 -0.41 -33.72
CA MET A 49 -10.56 -0.12 -32.61
C MET A 49 -9.60 1.02 -32.95
N PHE A 50 -9.01 1.02 -34.16
CA PHE A 50 -8.11 2.08 -34.59
C PHE A 50 -8.83 3.41 -34.84
N THR A 51 -10.06 3.40 -35.38
CA THR A 51 -10.84 4.64 -35.51
C THR A 51 -11.19 5.23 -34.16
N SER A 52 -11.57 4.40 -33.17
CA SER A 52 -11.85 4.85 -31.81
C SER A 52 -10.61 5.47 -31.13
N LEU A 53 -9.44 4.86 -31.35
CA LEU A 53 -8.17 5.41 -30.84
C LEU A 53 -7.82 6.75 -31.50
N PHE A 54 -8.06 6.86 -32.82
CA PHE A 54 -7.82 8.10 -33.56
C PHE A 54 -8.78 9.21 -33.12
N ASP A 55 -10.05 8.89 -32.88
CA ASP A 55 -11.05 9.84 -32.37
C ASP A 55 -10.69 10.31 -30.96
N LEU A 56 -10.24 9.42 -30.07
CA LEU A 56 -9.72 9.78 -28.75
C LEU A 56 -8.49 10.68 -28.85
N ALA A 57 -7.54 10.35 -29.72
CA ALA A 57 -6.34 11.15 -29.92
C ALA A 57 -6.68 12.56 -30.44
N LYS A 58 -7.62 12.66 -31.39
CA LYS A 58 -8.11 13.93 -31.91
C LYS A 58 -8.83 14.76 -30.83
N PHE A 59 -9.64 14.12 -30.00
CA PHE A 59 -10.30 14.77 -28.87
C PHE A 59 -9.29 15.34 -27.87
N LEU A 60 -8.30 14.55 -27.46
CA LEU A 60 -7.23 15.00 -26.56
C LEU A 60 -6.40 16.12 -27.18
N PHE A 61 -6.08 16.02 -28.48
CA PHE A 61 -5.34 17.05 -29.19
C PHE A 61 -6.11 18.38 -29.19
N LEU A 62 -7.42 18.36 -29.46
CA LEU A 62 -8.25 19.56 -29.41
C LEU A 62 -8.27 20.17 -28.00
N GLN A 63 -8.35 19.31 -26.97
CA GLN A 63 -8.31 19.74 -25.58
C GLN A 63 -6.99 20.45 -25.23
N ILE A 64 -5.86 19.93 -25.70
CA ILE A 64 -4.53 20.53 -25.52
C ILE A 64 -4.46 21.89 -26.23
N VAL A 65 -4.99 22.00 -27.45
CA VAL A 65 -5.01 23.28 -28.19
C VAL A 65 -5.86 24.33 -27.45
N ILE A 66 -7.05 23.96 -26.97
CA ILE A 66 -7.92 24.85 -26.20
C ILE A 66 -7.25 25.27 -24.89
N PHE A 67 -6.62 24.32 -24.19
CA PHE A 67 -5.88 24.60 -22.96
C PHE A 67 -4.67 25.52 -23.20
N SER A 68 -3.95 25.33 -24.30
CA SER A 68 -2.85 26.20 -24.72
C SER A 68 -3.33 27.63 -25.01
N LEU A 69 -4.46 27.78 -25.70
CA LEU A 69 -5.09 29.08 -25.92
C LEU A 69 -5.55 29.73 -24.61
N PHE A 70 -6.07 28.94 -23.67
CA PHE A 70 -6.43 29.41 -22.34
C PHE A 70 -5.21 29.95 -21.57
N ILE A 71 -4.09 29.23 -21.59
CA ILE A 71 -2.83 29.67 -20.98
C ILE A 71 -2.39 30.99 -21.61
N LYS A 72 -2.35 31.06 -22.95
CA LYS A 72 -1.92 32.27 -23.66
C LYS A 72 -2.80 33.48 -23.29
N LYS A 73 -4.12 33.30 -23.24
CA LYS A 73 -5.08 34.36 -22.92
C LYS A 73 -5.01 34.81 -21.46
N ASN A 74 -4.73 33.89 -20.54
CA ASN A 74 -4.72 34.15 -19.10
C ASN A 74 -3.31 34.10 -18.49
N ALA A 75 -2.26 34.23 -19.30
CA ALA A 75 -0.87 34.03 -18.89
C ALA A 75 -0.50 34.89 -17.67
N LEU A 76 -0.94 36.15 -17.64
CA LEU A 76 -0.68 37.06 -16.52
C LEU A 76 -1.38 36.60 -15.22
N LYS A 77 -2.64 36.16 -15.29
CA LYS A 77 -3.39 35.68 -14.12
C LYS A 77 -2.79 34.38 -13.59
N LEU A 78 -2.38 33.49 -14.49
CA LEU A 78 -1.69 32.26 -14.14
C LEU A 78 -0.34 32.57 -13.50
N ALA A 79 0.44 33.50 -14.05
CA ALA A 79 1.73 33.90 -13.47
C ALA A 79 1.58 34.42 -12.03
N ILE A 80 0.59 35.26 -11.76
CA ILE A 80 0.29 35.75 -10.41
C ILE A 80 -0.13 34.60 -9.49
N GLY A 81 -1.03 33.72 -9.96
CA GLY A 81 -1.44 32.54 -9.20
C GLY A 81 -0.28 31.60 -8.88
N THR A 82 0.61 31.36 -9.85
CA THR A 82 1.82 30.56 -9.66
C THR A 82 2.78 31.23 -8.68
N ALA A 83 2.95 32.55 -8.73
CA ALA A 83 3.79 33.28 -7.78
C ALA A 83 3.26 33.17 -6.34
N ILE A 84 1.94 33.35 -6.16
CA ILE A 84 1.30 33.17 -4.85
C ILE A 84 1.44 31.73 -4.37
N GLY A 85 1.20 30.75 -5.25
CA GLY A 85 1.38 29.33 -4.94
C GLY A 85 2.81 28.98 -4.56
N LEU A 86 3.81 29.59 -5.21
CA LEU A 86 5.23 29.44 -4.87
C LEU A 86 5.54 30.01 -3.49
N ILE A 87 5.07 31.23 -3.20
CA ILE A 87 5.26 31.87 -1.88
C ILE A 87 4.60 31.02 -0.80
N PHE A 88 3.38 30.55 -1.04
CA PHE A 88 2.65 29.69 -0.12
C PHE A 88 3.34 28.33 0.08
N GLY A 89 3.85 27.73 -1.00
CA GLY A 89 4.61 26.48 -0.94
C GLY A 89 5.92 26.62 -0.16
N ILE A 90 6.67 27.71 -0.38
CA ILE A 90 7.89 28.01 0.37
C ILE A 90 7.55 28.26 1.85
N ALA A 91 6.49 29.01 2.13
CA ALA A 91 6.05 29.24 3.50
C ALA A 91 5.71 27.92 4.20
N LEU A 92 4.93 27.05 3.55
CA LEU A 92 4.58 25.73 4.08
C LEU A 92 5.83 24.88 4.33
N GLN A 93 6.75 24.82 3.36
CA GLN A 93 8.02 24.10 3.50
C GLN A 93 8.86 24.63 4.67
N TYR A 94 8.90 25.96 4.85
CA TYR A 94 9.62 26.61 5.94
C TYR A 94 9.01 26.24 7.30
N TYR A 95 7.69 26.39 7.47
CA TYR A 95 7.00 26.02 8.71
C TYR A 95 7.12 24.53 9.01
N SER A 96 6.96 23.66 8.01
CA SER A 96 7.15 22.21 8.17
C SER A 96 8.59 21.81 8.48
N SER A 97 9.59 22.61 8.06
CA SER A 97 10.99 22.33 8.35
C SER A 97 11.41 22.74 9.77
N LEU A 98 10.67 23.64 10.41
CA LEU A 98 10.89 24.02 11.82
C LEU A 98 10.48 22.90 12.79
N ASP A 99 9.53 22.05 12.37
CA ASP A 99 9.03 20.91 13.13
C ASP A 99 9.73 19.59 12.77
N LYS A 100 10.96 19.62 12.24
CA LYS A 100 11.74 18.39 12.05
C LYS A 100 11.96 17.72 13.41
N LYS A 101 11.30 16.57 13.58
CA LYS A 101 11.46 15.70 14.74
C LYS A 101 12.39 14.57 14.36
N TYR A 102 13.43 14.41 15.17
CA TYR A 102 14.38 13.32 15.09
C TYR A 102 14.06 12.37 16.22
N GLU A 103 13.76 11.13 15.86
CA GLU A 103 13.58 10.05 16.81
C GLU A 103 14.89 9.27 16.89
N SER A 104 15.26 8.87 18.10
CA SER A 104 16.41 8.02 18.32
C SER A 104 16.09 7.05 19.44
N SER A 105 16.50 5.81 19.25
CA SER A 105 16.16 4.72 20.15
C SER A 105 17.37 3.90 20.56
N MET A 106 17.37 3.42 21.79
CA MET A 106 18.43 2.59 22.36
C MET A 106 17.81 1.36 23.03
N THR A 107 18.23 0.17 22.56
CA THR A 107 17.86 -1.10 23.20
C THR A 107 18.88 -1.46 24.27
N LEU A 108 18.41 -1.81 25.45
CA LEU A 108 19.24 -2.16 26.60
C LEU A 108 18.62 -3.31 27.40
N SER A 109 19.47 -4.02 28.12
CA SER A 109 19.08 -5.10 29.03
C SER A 109 19.50 -4.71 30.46
N PRO A 110 18.58 -4.19 31.28
CA PRO A 110 18.88 -3.83 32.66
C PRO A 110 19.24 -5.06 33.48
N ASN A 111 20.15 -4.90 34.43
CA ASN A 111 20.39 -5.93 35.44
C ASN A 111 19.20 -6.05 36.40
N PHE A 112 19.09 -7.20 37.07
CA PHE A 112 17.99 -7.51 37.98
C PHE A 112 17.78 -6.41 39.03
N GLY A 113 16.56 -5.85 39.08
CA GLY A 113 16.19 -4.75 39.99
C GLY A 113 16.45 -3.34 39.46
N SER A 114 17.18 -3.17 38.35
CA SER A 114 17.45 -1.85 37.74
C SER A 114 16.37 -1.42 36.74
N THR A 115 15.51 -2.32 36.26
CA THR A 115 14.43 -1.98 35.32
C THR A 115 13.48 -0.94 35.91
N LEU A 116 13.06 -1.10 37.17
CA LEU A 116 12.18 -0.12 37.82
C LEU A 116 12.85 1.26 37.94
N GLN A 117 14.15 1.28 38.23
CA GLN A 117 14.91 2.52 38.30
C GLN A 117 15.00 3.19 36.92
N LEU A 118 15.18 2.40 35.86
CA LEU A 118 15.17 2.90 34.49
C LEU A 118 13.84 3.58 34.17
N TYR A 119 12.72 2.89 34.37
CA TYR A 119 11.38 3.43 34.08
C TYR A 119 11.12 4.72 34.84
N LYS A 120 11.42 4.75 36.14
CA LYS A 120 11.28 5.95 36.97
C LYS A 120 12.18 7.10 36.50
N SER A 121 13.38 6.79 36.00
CA SER A 121 14.30 7.81 35.49
C SER A 121 13.79 8.43 34.18
N VAL A 122 13.30 7.59 33.27
CA VAL A 122 12.70 8.04 32.00
C VAL A 122 11.43 8.85 32.25
N GLU A 123 10.54 8.38 33.14
CA GLU A 123 9.33 9.09 33.56
C GLU A 123 9.65 10.46 34.20
N MET A 124 10.71 10.52 35.00
CA MET A 124 11.19 11.78 35.57
C MET A 124 11.67 12.73 34.47
N PHE A 125 12.43 12.26 33.48
CA PHE A 125 12.88 13.10 32.36
C PHE A 125 11.70 13.63 31.55
N GLN A 126 10.73 12.78 31.23
CA GLN A 126 9.49 13.18 30.56
C GLN A 126 8.74 14.24 31.37
N SER A 127 8.59 14.04 32.68
CA SER A 127 7.94 15.00 33.57
C SER A 127 8.64 16.36 33.58
N LEU A 128 9.98 16.39 33.52
CA LEU A 128 10.75 17.65 33.44
C LEU A 128 10.52 18.38 32.11
N ILE A 129 10.35 17.65 31.00
CA ILE A 129 10.01 18.21 29.69
C ILE A 129 8.58 18.79 29.72
N ASP A 130 7.61 18.06 30.27
CA ASP A 130 6.23 18.49 30.39
C ASP A 130 6.08 19.77 31.22
N LEU A 131 6.87 19.87 32.30
CA LEU A 131 6.97 21.05 33.16
C LEU A 131 7.85 22.17 32.57
N LYS A 132 8.46 21.95 31.40
CA LYS A 132 9.42 22.87 30.74
C LYS A 132 10.59 23.27 31.63
N ASN A 133 10.99 22.40 32.56
CA ASN A 133 12.11 22.63 33.48
C ASN A 133 13.42 22.11 32.86
N TYR A 134 13.87 22.78 31.80
CA TYR A 134 15.05 22.39 31.05
C TYR A 134 16.36 22.59 31.81
N ASP A 135 16.39 23.46 32.82
CA ASP A 135 17.57 23.66 33.67
C ASP A 135 17.85 22.41 34.52
N ALA A 136 16.82 21.82 35.13
CA ALA A 136 16.95 20.57 35.88
C ALA A 136 17.25 19.38 34.95
N LEU A 137 16.61 19.34 33.77
CA LEU A 137 16.85 18.28 32.78
C LEU A 137 18.30 18.30 32.28
N ALA A 138 18.83 19.48 31.95
CA ALA A 138 20.21 19.68 31.52
C ALA A 138 21.21 19.19 32.59
N GLN A 139 20.96 19.50 33.86
CA GLN A 139 21.81 19.05 34.97
C GLN A 139 21.77 17.53 35.16
N LYS A 140 20.59 16.90 35.03
CA LYS A 140 20.44 15.46 35.22
C LYS A 140 21.06 14.64 34.09
N LEU A 141 20.95 15.13 32.86
CA LEU A 141 21.51 14.48 31.66
C LEU A 141 22.94 14.94 31.35
N ASN A 142 23.47 15.92 32.09
CA ASN A 142 24.79 16.53 31.87
C ASN A 142 24.96 17.08 30.43
N ILE A 143 23.92 17.72 29.91
CA ILE A 143 23.89 18.35 28.58
C ILE A 143 23.74 19.86 28.68
N SER A 144 23.92 20.58 27.56
CA SER A 144 23.65 22.02 27.54
C SER A 144 22.15 22.31 27.70
N LYS A 145 21.80 23.48 28.24
CA LYS A 145 20.40 23.93 28.34
C LYS A 145 19.73 23.97 26.95
N GLU A 146 20.47 24.41 25.94
CA GLU A 146 19.98 24.49 24.56
C GLU A 146 19.64 23.10 23.99
N ASP A 147 20.42 22.08 24.35
CA ASP A 147 20.14 20.70 23.93
C ASP A 147 18.99 20.10 24.74
N ALA A 148 18.88 20.43 26.03
CA ALA A 148 17.73 20.05 26.85
C ALA A 148 16.41 20.63 26.32
N GLU A 149 16.41 21.89 25.85
CA GLU A 149 15.25 22.54 25.22
C GLU A 149 14.89 21.95 23.85
N SER A 150 15.81 21.22 23.23
CA SER A 150 15.55 20.53 21.95
C SER A 150 14.75 19.24 22.14
N LEU A 151 14.76 18.65 23.34
CA LEU A 151 14.09 17.40 23.68
C LEU A 151 12.57 17.60 23.74
N ILE A 152 11.84 16.69 23.10
CA ILE A 152 10.38 16.72 22.98
C ILE A 152 9.73 15.62 23.82
N SER A 153 10.28 14.40 23.80
CA SER A 153 9.76 13.30 24.61
C SER A 153 10.83 12.26 24.96
N PHE A 154 10.59 11.57 26.08
CA PHE A 154 11.33 10.42 26.58
C PHE A 154 10.34 9.30 26.91
N GLU A 155 10.52 8.15 26.28
CA GLU A 155 9.64 7.00 26.42
C GLU A 155 10.46 5.73 26.65
N VAL A 156 9.88 4.76 27.36
CA VAL A 156 10.51 3.46 27.58
C VAL A 156 9.47 2.36 27.48
N GLU A 157 9.78 1.37 26.64
CA GLU A 157 8.89 0.26 26.34
C GLU A 157 9.65 -1.07 26.38
N PRO A 158 8.99 -2.17 26.76
CA PRO A 158 9.61 -3.49 26.68
C PRO A 158 9.75 -3.92 25.21
N PHE A 159 10.89 -4.52 24.87
CA PHE A 159 11.10 -5.11 23.56
C PHE A 159 10.62 -6.56 23.54
N LEU A 160 9.57 -6.82 22.76
CA LEU A 160 8.93 -8.14 22.68
C LEU A 160 8.86 -8.66 21.25
N SER A 161 9.89 -9.40 20.84
CA SER A 161 9.79 -10.23 19.63
C SER A 161 9.10 -11.57 19.94
N ASN A 162 8.56 -12.24 18.92
CA ASN A 162 7.97 -13.57 19.08
C ASN A 162 8.95 -14.57 19.72
N ILE A 163 10.24 -14.48 19.37
CA ILE A 163 11.29 -15.34 19.93
C ILE A 163 11.51 -15.02 21.42
N GLU A 164 11.53 -13.74 21.77
CA GLU A 164 11.68 -13.31 23.17
C GLU A 164 10.49 -13.72 24.03
N LYS A 165 9.26 -13.67 23.49
CA LYS A 165 8.07 -14.22 24.17
C LYS A 165 8.23 -15.71 24.46
N VAL A 166 8.59 -16.52 23.46
CA VAL A 166 8.80 -17.96 23.67
C VAL A 166 9.87 -18.23 24.73
N LYS A 167 10.99 -17.49 24.71
CA LYS A 167 12.06 -17.64 25.72
C LYS A 167 11.59 -17.25 27.12
N ALA A 168 10.86 -16.15 27.26
CA ALA A 168 10.34 -15.69 28.55
C ALA A 168 9.40 -16.74 29.17
N TYR A 169 8.47 -17.27 28.37
CA TYR A 169 7.54 -18.31 28.80
C TYR A 169 8.25 -19.62 29.18
N GLN A 170 9.21 -20.08 28.38
CA GLN A 170 10.02 -21.25 28.72
C GLN A 170 10.84 -21.05 30.00
N GLY A 171 11.38 -19.85 30.20
CA GLY A 171 12.07 -19.47 31.43
C GLY A 171 11.17 -19.54 32.66
N PHE A 172 9.94 -19.02 32.54
CA PHE A 172 8.91 -19.11 33.57
C PHE A 172 8.55 -20.56 33.91
N LEU A 173 8.26 -21.39 32.92
CA LEU A 173 7.91 -22.81 33.15
C LEU A 173 9.03 -23.59 33.83
N ARG A 174 10.31 -23.27 33.53
CA ARG A 174 11.46 -23.93 34.17
C ARG A 174 11.56 -23.65 35.68
N LEU A 175 11.01 -22.52 36.13
CA LEU A 175 10.99 -22.14 37.54
C LEU A 175 9.76 -22.69 38.28
N ALA A 176 8.85 -23.36 37.58
CA ALA A 176 7.55 -23.75 38.09
C ALA A 176 7.33 -25.28 37.98
N ASP A 177 6.33 -25.79 38.70
CA ASP A 177 6.01 -27.22 38.70
C ASP A 177 5.33 -27.66 37.40
N SER A 178 5.31 -28.97 37.15
CA SER A 178 4.76 -29.60 35.94
C SER A 178 3.28 -29.29 35.64
N ILE A 179 2.53 -28.77 36.61
CA ILE A 179 1.12 -28.38 36.46
C ILE A 179 0.93 -26.91 36.06
N THR A 180 2.01 -26.14 35.96
CA THR A 180 1.96 -24.69 35.71
C THR A 180 1.51 -24.37 34.30
N GLU A 181 1.94 -25.13 33.31
CA GLU A 181 1.55 -24.97 31.91
C GLU A 181 0.03 -25.08 31.71
N THR A 182 -0.63 -25.95 32.47
CA THR A 182 -2.09 -26.12 32.42
C THR A 182 -2.84 -24.97 33.10
N LYS A 183 -2.22 -24.31 34.09
CA LYS A 183 -2.84 -23.23 34.87
C LYS A 183 -2.58 -21.84 34.29
N PHE A 184 -1.47 -21.68 33.55
CA PHE A 184 -1.04 -20.43 32.95
C PHE A 184 -0.64 -20.70 31.50
N PRO A 185 -1.61 -20.77 30.56
CA PRO A 185 -1.31 -20.93 29.15
C PRO A 185 -0.52 -19.73 28.61
N PHE A 186 0.09 -19.92 27.44
CA PHE A 186 1.01 -18.95 26.84
C PHE A 186 0.44 -17.53 26.75
N ASP A 187 -0.81 -17.39 26.29
CA ASP A 187 -1.44 -16.08 26.10
C ASP A 187 -1.72 -15.40 27.45
N ASP A 188 -2.27 -16.14 28.43
CA ASP A 188 -2.56 -15.64 29.78
C ASP A 188 -1.30 -15.16 30.52
N TYR A 189 -0.14 -15.78 30.26
CA TYR A 189 1.12 -15.33 30.85
C TYR A 189 1.45 -13.88 30.44
N PHE A 190 1.34 -13.52 29.16
CA PHE A 190 1.69 -12.18 28.70
C PHE A 190 0.68 -11.10 29.10
N GLU A 191 -0.56 -11.47 29.41
CA GLU A 191 -1.56 -10.53 29.94
C GLU A 191 -1.30 -10.14 31.40
N ASN A 192 -0.60 -11.01 32.16
CA ASN A 192 -0.40 -10.85 33.60
C ASN A 192 1.04 -10.48 33.99
N VAL A 193 1.99 -10.51 33.06
CA VAL A 193 3.39 -10.15 33.30
C VAL A 193 3.58 -8.64 33.24
N SER A 194 4.32 -8.09 34.21
CA SER A 194 4.58 -6.66 34.24
C SER A 194 5.55 -6.26 33.13
N VAL A 195 5.37 -5.07 32.56
CA VAL A 195 6.27 -4.51 31.54
C VAL A 195 7.72 -4.38 32.00
N ILE A 196 7.96 -4.37 33.31
CA ILE A 196 9.30 -4.29 33.91
C ILE A 196 10.02 -5.64 34.02
N ASP A 197 9.30 -6.75 33.82
CA ASP A 197 9.86 -8.10 33.99
C ASP A 197 10.50 -8.65 32.71
N TYR A 198 10.38 -7.91 31.60
CA TYR A 198 10.99 -8.26 30.33
C TYR A 198 12.51 -8.04 30.36
N GLY A 199 13.25 -8.83 29.57
CA GLY A 199 14.72 -8.81 29.58
C GLY A 199 15.34 -7.66 28.77
N TYR A 200 14.58 -7.08 27.84
CA TYR A 200 15.03 -6.02 26.95
C TYR A 200 14.02 -4.89 26.94
N HIS A 201 14.53 -3.66 26.93
CA HIS A 201 13.72 -2.44 26.86
C HIS A 201 14.33 -1.48 25.84
N ILE A 202 13.47 -0.71 25.20
CA ILE A 202 13.83 0.34 24.27
C ILE A 202 13.52 1.67 24.94
N ILE A 203 14.52 2.54 25.04
CA ILE A 203 14.30 3.95 25.33
C ILE A 203 14.20 4.67 24.00
N THR A 204 13.14 5.46 23.83
CA THR A 204 12.94 6.33 22.67
C THR A 204 12.99 7.78 23.12
N VAL A 205 13.77 8.61 22.42
CA VAL A 205 13.86 10.05 22.65
C VAL A 205 13.58 10.77 21.35
N VAL A 206 12.68 11.75 21.41
CA VAL A 206 12.36 12.63 20.29
C VAL A 206 12.96 14.00 20.53
N SER A 207 13.64 14.57 19.55
CA SER A 207 14.26 15.90 19.62
C SER A 207 14.10 16.69 18.33
N ARG A 208 14.21 18.02 18.41
CA ARG A 208 14.33 18.93 17.25
C ARG A 208 15.74 18.95 16.64
N LYS A 209 16.74 18.35 17.30
CA LYS A 209 18.13 18.28 16.84
C LYS A 209 18.55 16.83 16.55
N GLU A 210 19.30 16.65 15.47
CA GLU A 210 19.71 15.34 14.93
C GLU A 210 20.71 14.55 15.81
N ASN A 211 21.32 15.16 16.83
CA ASN A 211 22.52 14.61 17.50
C ASN A 211 22.47 14.51 19.03
N VAL A 212 21.29 14.46 19.65
CA VAL A 212 21.23 14.44 21.12
C VAL A 212 21.84 13.16 21.72
N PHE A 213 21.70 12.01 21.05
CA PHE A 213 22.25 10.74 21.55
C PHE A 213 23.78 10.61 21.50
N LYS A 214 24.49 11.35 20.65
CA LYS A 214 25.98 11.30 20.68
C LYS A 214 26.56 11.91 21.94
N GLN A 215 25.77 12.70 22.67
CA GLN A 215 26.19 13.46 23.83
C GLN A 215 25.65 12.90 25.15
N LEU A 216 24.71 11.95 25.09
CA LEU A 216 24.13 11.21 26.22
C LEU A 216 24.85 9.88 26.41
#